data_AF-A0A1B7MK51-F1
#
_entry.id   AF-A0A1B7MK51-F1
#
_cell.length_a   1.000
_cell.length_b   1.000
_cell.length_c   1.000
_cell.angle_alpha   90.00
_cell.angle_beta   90.00
_cell.angle_gamma   90.00
#
_symmetry.space_group_name_H-M   'P 1'
#
loop_
_entity.id
_entity.type
_entity.pdbx_description
1 polymer ?
#
loop_
_entity_poly.entity_id
_entity_poly.type
_entity_poly.pdbx_seq_one_letter_code
_entity_poly.pdbx_strand_id
1 'polypeptide(L)'
;MLHLFCVKTPEVAGVRGLWQSVSDIIQNKSTEIPRMCILKQDSFPQSIGDLSDVYRCTMVSKSYGKIEVAVKSLRILDLSEARMKVLRKMIYHEVRAWATLHHKNILRLFGTTSGFGPLPAFITPWMEHGSLTNYLSHEFFKLSNRDKFILLEQIATAIQYLHGKHVVHGNLNAHNVLIDRRGNAYVTDFGLSAILAECDNLPFDAHHPGSVRWAAPELINLLTDEEAEKPTTCSDVYSFGSVALEALSGDQPYHWLEDPLHIMSARYKGVSPIAANSSIDKQHIPFLQECWSRPRERPTVDRILAYIRDALLP
;
A
#
# COMPACT_ATOMS: atom_id res chain seq x y z
N MET A 1 -30.17 19.81 27.49
CA MET A 1 -29.34 19.74 28.71
C MET A 1 -29.61 18.37 29.34
N LEU A 2 -28.84 17.36 28.95
CA LEU A 2 -28.94 16.00 29.50
C LEU A 2 -27.53 15.47 29.69
N HIS A 3 -27.32 15.00 30.91
CA HIS A 3 -26.04 14.83 31.60
C HIS A 3 -25.12 13.76 31.01
N LEU A 4 -23.82 14.08 31.05
CA LEU A 4 -22.70 13.15 30.86
C LEU A 4 -22.81 11.95 31.81
N PHE A 5 -22.91 10.74 31.26
CA PHE A 5 -22.44 9.54 31.93
C PHE A 5 -20.98 9.31 31.55
N CYS A 6 -20.10 9.70 32.48
CA CYS A 6 -18.69 9.34 32.47
C CYS A 6 -18.60 7.82 32.71
N VAL A 7 -18.39 7.04 31.65
CA VAL A 7 -18.06 5.62 31.77
C VAL A 7 -16.65 5.54 32.33
N LYS A 8 -16.55 5.15 33.61
CA LYS A 8 -15.29 4.84 34.29
C LYS A 8 -14.51 3.82 33.46
N THR A 9 -13.31 4.20 33.04
CA THR A 9 -12.32 3.28 32.48
C THR A 9 -11.92 2.28 33.55
N PRO A 10 -11.78 0.97 33.25
CA PRO A 10 -11.22 0.04 34.21
C PRO A 10 -9.75 0.38 34.40
N GLU A 11 -9.35 0.70 35.62
CA GLU A 11 -7.94 0.74 36.00
C GLU A 11 -7.34 -0.66 35.76
N VAL A 12 -6.44 -0.77 34.79
CA VAL A 12 -5.75 -2.02 34.47
C VAL A 12 -4.64 -2.24 35.50
N ALA A 13 -5.04 -2.65 36.71
CA ALA A 13 -4.13 -3.18 37.73
C ALA A 13 -3.66 -4.57 37.29
N GLY A 14 -2.48 -4.64 36.65
CA GLY A 14 -1.90 -5.94 36.27
C GLY A 14 -0.66 -5.92 35.38
N VAL A 15 -0.25 -4.78 34.81
CA VAL A 15 0.88 -4.75 33.85
C VAL A 15 2.22 -4.43 34.51
N ARG A 16 2.61 -5.22 35.52
CA ARG A 16 4.01 -5.25 35.99
C ARG A 16 4.79 -6.25 35.14
N GLY A 17 5.64 -5.70 34.27
CA GLY A 17 6.51 -6.46 33.37
C GLY A 17 6.05 -6.41 31.92
N LEU A 18 7.02 -6.16 31.03
CA LEU A 18 6.97 -6.16 29.57
C LEU A 18 6.59 -4.83 28.89
N TRP A 19 7.44 -4.49 27.92
CA TRP A 19 7.46 -3.39 26.94
C TRP A 19 8.07 -2.06 27.41
N GLN A 20 9.35 -1.87 27.03
CA GLN A 20 10.17 -0.70 27.39
C GLN A 20 10.41 0.28 26.22
N SER A 21 10.27 -0.11 24.94
CA SER A 21 10.32 0.82 23.80
C SER A 21 9.84 0.19 22.47
N VAL A 22 9.37 1.02 21.53
CA VAL A 22 9.12 0.66 20.11
C VAL A 22 10.43 0.41 19.37
N SER A 23 11.55 0.98 19.84
CA SER A 23 12.89 0.60 19.36
C SER A 23 13.28 -0.82 19.77
N ASP A 24 12.83 -1.28 20.95
CA ASP A 24 13.12 -2.63 21.43
C ASP A 24 12.29 -3.69 20.69
N ILE A 25 11.14 -3.30 20.12
CA ILE A 25 10.31 -4.16 19.24
C ILE A 25 11.05 -4.54 17.95
N ILE A 26 11.96 -3.67 17.47
CA ILE A 26 12.77 -3.93 16.28
C ILE A 26 13.94 -4.89 16.59
N GLN A 27 14.41 -4.93 17.84
CA GLN A 27 15.58 -5.71 18.25
C GLN A 27 15.23 -7.02 18.99
N ASN A 28 14.03 -7.14 19.60
CA ASN A 28 13.57 -8.35 20.26
C ASN A 28 12.75 -9.25 19.32
N LYS A 29 12.95 -10.56 19.45
CA LYS A 29 12.33 -11.64 18.66
C LYS A 29 10.79 -11.74 18.69
N SER A 30 10.07 -10.76 19.25
CA SER A 30 8.61 -10.74 19.25
C SER A 30 8.10 -9.40 18.73
N THR A 31 7.62 -9.43 17.48
CA THR A 31 6.94 -8.33 16.79
C THR A 31 5.44 -8.29 17.11
N GLU A 32 4.94 -9.16 17.99
CA GLU A 32 3.52 -9.23 18.33
C GLU A 32 3.20 -8.31 19.51
N ILE A 33 2.34 -7.34 19.27
CA ILE A 33 1.81 -6.40 20.25
C ILE A 33 0.56 -7.04 20.88
N PRO A 34 0.48 -7.13 22.22
CA PRO A 34 -0.67 -7.76 22.88
C PRO A 34 -1.99 -7.08 22.52
N ARG A 35 -3.03 -7.88 22.23
CA ARG A 35 -4.35 -7.39 21.82
C ARG A 35 -4.97 -6.38 22.80
N MET A 36 -4.67 -6.48 24.11
CA MET A 36 -5.15 -5.55 25.13
C MET A 36 -4.55 -4.13 25.01
N CYS A 37 -3.41 -3.98 24.33
CA CYS A 37 -2.78 -2.69 24.08
C CYS A 37 -3.42 -1.95 22.90
N ILE A 38 -4.31 -2.61 22.14
CA ILE A 38 -4.94 -2.08 20.94
C ILE A 38 -6.44 -1.86 21.19
N LEU A 39 -6.86 -0.60 21.21
CA LEU A 39 -8.25 -0.22 21.46
C LEU A 39 -8.89 0.22 20.14
N LYS A 40 -9.88 -0.53 19.64
CA LYS A 40 -10.65 -0.12 18.46
C LYS A 40 -11.39 1.18 18.75
N GLN A 41 -11.32 2.15 17.84
CA GLN A 41 -12.13 3.36 17.96
C GLN A 41 -13.58 3.13 17.52
N ASP A 42 -13.77 2.24 16.54
CA ASP A 42 -15.09 1.86 16.03
C ASP A 42 -15.24 0.34 15.93
N SER A 43 -16.49 -0.12 15.95
CA SER A 43 -16.83 -1.53 15.78
C SER A 43 -16.58 -2.04 14.35
N PHE A 44 -16.63 -1.14 13.36
CA PHE A 44 -16.50 -1.43 11.94
C PHE A 44 -15.15 -0.95 11.39
N PRO A 45 -14.62 -1.58 10.33
CA PRO A 45 -13.42 -1.07 9.66
C PRO A 45 -13.69 0.32 9.04
N GLN A 46 -12.68 1.18 9.11
CA GLN A 46 -12.70 2.53 8.55
C GLN A 46 -12.37 2.53 7.05
N SER A 47 -11.67 1.50 6.59
CA SER A 47 -11.45 1.24 5.17
C SER A 47 -11.55 -0.26 4.91
N ILE A 48 -12.18 -0.57 3.78
CA ILE A 48 -12.34 -1.92 3.26
C ILE A 48 -11.57 -1.95 1.94
N GLY A 49 -10.37 -2.54 1.97
CA GLY A 49 -9.61 -2.84 0.76
C GLY A 49 -10.12 -4.12 0.11
N ASP A 50 -9.53 -4.53 -1.01
CA ASP A 50 -9.94 -5.73 -1.76
C ASP A 50 -9.93 -7.00 -0.87
N LEU A 51 -8.82 -7.24 -0.17
CA LEU A 51 -8.61 -8.45 0.64
C LEU A 51 -8.29 -8.14 2.11
N SER A 52 -8.61 -6.93 2.57
CA SER A 52 -8.27 -6.53 3.94
C SER A 52 -9.22 -5.51 4.53
N ASP A 53 -9.44 -5.64 5.84
CA ASP A 53 -10.14 -4.66 6.65
C ASP A 53 -9.14 -3.82 7.44
N VAL A 54 -9.28 -2.50 7.41
CA VAL A 54 -8.42 -1.57 8.15
C VAL A 54 -9.23 -0.90 9.26
N TYR A 55 -8.80 -1.13 10.50
CA TYR A 55 -9.42 -0.54 11.69
C TYR A 55 -8.55 0.61 12.21
N ARG A 56 -9.18 1.75 12.47
CA ARG A 56 -8.54 2.82 13.27
C ARG A 56 -8.57 2.44 14.74
N CYS A 57 -7.40 2.39 15.35
CA CYS A 57 -7.23 1.99 16.74
C CYS A 57 -6.35 2.98 17.49
N THR A 58 -6.44 2.96 18.81
CA THR A 58 -5.48 3.59 19.71
C THR A 58 -4.58 2.51 20.29
N MET A 59 -3.27 2.62 20.06
CA MET A 59 -2.28 1.78 20.71
C MET A 59 -1.79 2.46 21.99
N VAL A 60 -1.81 1.72 23.10
CA VAL A 60 -1.26 2.15 24.39
C VAL A 60 0.13 1.55 24.57
N SER A 61 1.14 2.40 24.64
CA SER A 61 2.54 2.06 24.86
C SER A 61 3.07 2.76 26.12
N LYS A 62 3.88 2.07 26.93
CA LYS A 62 4.53 2.68 28.10
C LYS A 62 5.48 3.82 27.71
N SER A 63 6.11 3.73 26.55
CA SER A 63 7.16 4.66 26.11
C SER A 63 6.60 5.84 25.31
N TYR A 64 5.48 5.66 24.62
CA TYR A 64 4.90 6.68 23.73
C TYR A 64 3.50 7.14 24.16
N GLY A 65 2.98 6.63 25.29
CA GLY A 65 1.61 6.91 25.72
C GLY A 65 0.59 6.32 24.75
N LYS A 66 -0.39 7.12 24.34
CA LYS A 66 -1.44 6.72 23.40
C LYS A 66 -1.11 7.25 22.01
N ILE A 67 -1.06 6.37 21.02
CA ILE A 67 -0.85 6.76 19.62
C ILE A 67 -1.93 6.17 18.72
N GLU A 68 -2.32 6.89 17.68
CA GLU A 68 -3.26 6.38 16.68
C GLU A 68 -2.54 5.44 15.72
N VAL A 69 -3.17 4.29 15.45
CA VAL A 69 -2.62 3.25 14.57
C VAL A 69 -3.70 2.71 13.64
N ALA A 70 -3.28 2.26 12.47
CA ALA A 70 -4.07 1.41 11.60
C ALA A 70 -3.78 -0.06 11.95
N VAL A 71 -4.84 -0.85 12.11
CA VAL A 71 -4.76 -2.31 12.24
C VAL A 71 -5.36 -2.94 11.00
N LYS A 72 -4.51 -3.48 10.14
CA LYS A 72 -4.90 -4.11 8.87
C LYS A 72 -4.99 -5.62 9.04
N SER A 73 -6.21 -6.16 8.90
CA SER A 73 -6.49 -7.59 8.98
C SER A 73 -6.75 -8.15 7.59
N LEU A 74 -6.10 -9.25 7.22
CA LEU A 74 -6.38 -9.94 5.97
C LEU A 74 -7.68 -10.72 6.09
N ARG A 75 -8.58 -10.52 5.12
CA ARG A 75 -9.80 -11.31 5.01
C ARG A 75 -9.49 -12.63 4.35
N ILE A 76 -10.06 -13.68 4.91
CA ILE A 76 -9.90 -15.04 4.43
C ILE A 76 -11.27 -15.68 4.40
N LEU A 77 -11.61 -16.25 3.26
CA LEU A 77 -12.80 -17.06 3.10
C LEU A 77 -12.38 -18.53 3.17
N ASP A 78 -12.84 -19.22 4.22
CA ASP A 78 -12.82 -20.68 4.40
C ASP A 78 -11.53 -21.41 3.96
N LEU A 79 -10.46 -21.31 4.77
CA LEU A 79 -9.19 -21.99 4.54
C LEU A 79 -8.97 -23.15 5.52
N SER A 80 -8.43 -24.25 5.00
CA SER A 80 -7.97 -25.37 5.83
C SER A 80 -6.86 -24.95 6.79
N GLU A 81 -6.74 -25.62 7.94
CA GLU A 81 -5.67 -25.34 8.92
C GLU A 81 -4.27 -25.46 8.32
N ALA A 82 -4.08 -26.38 7.36
CA ALA A 82 -2.83 -26.52 6.64
C ALA A 82 -2.47 -25.25 5.85
N ARG A 83 -3.42 -24.67 5.12
CA ARG A 83 -3.22 -23.40 4.37
C ARG A 83 -3.02 -22.22 5.32
N MET A 84 -3.79 -22.14 6.41
CA MET A 84 -3.58 -21.10 7.42
C MET A 84 -2.18 -21.15 8.03
N LYS A 85 -1.61 -22.35 8.26
CA LYS A 85 -0.23 -22.51 8.73
C LYS A 85 0.80 -21.99 7.72
N VAL A 86 0.59 -22.22 6.43
CA VAL A 86 1.43 -21.67 5.34
C VAL A 86 1.36 -20.15 5.36
N LEU A 87 0.15 -19.57 5.38
CA LEU A 87 -0.05 -18.13 5.41
C LEU A 87 0.59 -17.46 6.64
N ARG A 88 0.45 -18.04 7.84
CA ARG A 88 1.12 -17.52 9.05
C ARG A 88 2.64 -17.48 8.88
N LYS A 89 3.24 -18.49 8.24
CA LYS A 89 4.68 -18.54 7.97
C LYS A 89 5.09 -17.45 6.96
N MET A 90 4.30 -17.22 5.93
CA MET A 90 4.55 -16.16 4.95
C MET A 90 4.42 -14.78 5.58
N ILE A 91 3.36 -14.53 6.37
CA ILE A 91 3.21 -13.27 7.13
C ILE A 91 4.43 -13.03 8.01
N TYR A 92 4.90 -14.04 8.74
CA TYR A 92 6.09 -13.89 9.58
C TYR A 92 7.35 -13.53 8.78
N HIS A 93 7.51 -14.12 7.59
CA HIS A 93 8.60 -13.78 6.68
C HIS A 93 8.52 -12.31 6.23
N GLU A 94 7.34 -11.87 5.77
CA GLU A 94 7.12 -10.50 5.30
C GLU A 94 7.25 -9.46 6.42
N VAL A 95 6.73 -9.76 7.62
CA VAL A 95 6.90 -8.88 8.80
C VAL A 95 8.38 -8.68 9.12
N ARG A 96 9.19 -9.75 9.04
CA ARG A 96 10.63 -9.65 9.27
C ARG A 96 11.32 -8.85 8.18
N ALA A 97 10.97 -9.06 6.91
CA ALA A 97 11.52 -8.27 5.81
C ALA A 97 11.18 -6.80 5.99
N TRP A 98 9.90 -6.47 6.21
CA TRP A 98 9.41 -5.11 6.43
C TRP A 98 10.09 -4.44 7.62
N ALA A 99 10.22 -5.13 8.76
CA ALA A 99 10.87 -4.58 9.96
C ALA A 99 12.35 -4.16 9.74
N THR A 100 13.02 -4.69 8.72
CA THR A 100 14.42 -4.31 8.40
C THR A 100 14.53 -3.10 7.47
N LEU A 101 13.43 -2.64 6.87
CA LEU A 101 13.43 -1.54 5.93
C LEU A 101 13.35 -0.19 6.65
N HIS A 102 14.28 0.71 6.33
CA HIS A 102 14.41 2.01 6.96
C HIS A 102 14.54 3.10 5.89
N HIS A 103 13.41 3.70 5.52
CA HIS A 103 13.36 4.82 4.58
C HIS A 103 12.25 5.79 4.98
N LYS A 104 12.48 7.10 4.77
CA LYS A 104 11.56 8.16 5.20
C LYS A 104 10.17 8.12 4.52
N ASN A 105 10.07 7.49 3.35
CA ASN A 105 8.83 7.34 2.57
C ASN A 105 8.39 5.86 2.42
N ILE A 106 8.89 4.98 3.28
CA ILE A 106 8.33 3.63 3.45
C ILE A 106 7.51 3.63 4.74
N LEU A 107 6.27 3.16 4.67
CA LEU A 107 5.41 3.08 5.85
C LEU A 107 6.06 2.17 6.89
N ARG A 108 6.22 2.66 8.10
CA ARG A 108 6.81 1.86 9.18
C ARG A 108 5.82 0.83 9.69
N LEU A 109 6.27 -0.42 9.83
CA LEU A 109 5.56 -1.45 10.56
C LEU A 109 5.90 -1.35 12.06
N PHE A 110 4.90 -1.20 12.93
CA PHE A 110 5.10 -1.28 14.37
C PHE A 110 5.12 -2.72 14.88
N GLY A 111 4.39 -3.62 14.21
CA GLY A 111 4.34 -5.03 14.57
C GLY A 111 3.06 -5.69 14.07
N THR A 112 2.69 -6.79 14.69
CA THR A 112 1.43 -7.50 14.45
C THR A 112 0.60 -7.62 15.72
N THR A 113 -0.69 -7.92 15.59
CA THR A 113 -1.56 -8.32 16.72
C THR A 113 -2.51 -9.41 16.28
N SER A 114 -2.81 -10.33 17.20
CA SER A 114 -3.90 -11.29 17.04
C SER A 114 -5.26 -10.65 17.38
N GLY A 115 -6.38 -11.36 17.13
CA GLY A 115 -7.72 -10.97 17.59
C GLY A 115 -8.47 -9.97 16.71
N PHE A 116 -8.03 -9.79 15.46
CA PHE A 116 -8.73 -9.05 14.40
C PHE A 116 -9.15 -9.95 13.23
N GLY A 117 -8.90 -11.25 13.33
CA GLY A 117 -9.14 -12.25 12.30
C GLY A 117 -8.39 -13.56 12.60
N PRO A 118 -8.43 -14.55 11.69
CA PRO A 118 -7.75 -15.84 11.86
C PRO A 118 -6.22 -15.77 11.68
N LEU A 119 -5.73 -14.70 11.04
CA LEU A 119 -4.30 -14.43 10.87
C LEU A 119 -3.86 -13.20 11.69
N PRO A 120 -2.56 -13.07 11.99
CA PRO A 120 -2.02 -11.85 12.59
C PRO A 120 -2.31 -10.62 11.72
N ALA A 121 -2.84 -9.57 12.34
CA ALA A 121 -3.08 -8.28 11.70
C ALA A 121 -1.85 -7.38 11.82
N PHE A 122 -1.59 -6.54 10.81
CA PHE A 122 -0.47 -5.61 10.77
C PHE A 122 -0.81 -4.30 11.49
N ILE A 123 0.15 -3.73 12.22
CA ILE A 123 0.00 -2.46 12.92
C ILE A 123 0.95 -1.43 12.33
N THR A 124 0.39 -0.34 11.81
CA THR A 124 1.13 0.78 11.21
C THR A 124 0.62 2.11 11.79
N PRO A 125 1.34 3.23 11.61
CA PRO A 125 0.79 4.56 11.89
C PRO A 125 -0.54 4.77 11.16
N TRP A 126 -1.50 5.41 11.83
CA TRP A 126 -2.69 5.90 11.14
C TRP A 126 -2.30 7.06 10.21
N MET A 127 -2.76 7.02 8.96
CA MET A 127 -2.48 8.03 7.94
C MET A 127 -3.73 8.85 7.69
N GLU A 128 -3.71 10.12 8.10
CA GLU A 128 -4.92 10.95 8.25
C GLU A 128 -5.62 11.25 6.93
N HIS A 129 -4.87 11.31 5.84
CA HIS A 129 -5.42 11.55 4.50
C HIS A 129 -5.69 10.26 3.73
N GLY A 130 -5.48 9.09 4.36
CA GLY A 130 -5.74 7.79 3.74
C GLY A 130 -4.81 7.49 2.58
N SER A 131 -5.34 6.84 1.54
CA SER A 131 -4.58 6.51 0.33
C SER A 131 -4.38 7.73 -0.59
N LEU A 132 -3.42 7.68 -1.50
CA LEU A 132 -3.16 8.72 -2.48
C LEU A 132 -4.40 8.94 -3.36
N THR A 133 -5.10 7.87 -3.77
CA THR A 133 -6.38 8.00 -4.50
C THR A 133 -7.40 8.82 -3.70
N ASN A 134 -7.58 8.53 -2.41
CA ASN A 134 -8.49 9.30 -1.56
C ASN A 134 -8.01 10.74 -1.37
N TYR A 135 -6.70 10.96 -1.23
CA TYR A 135 -6.15 12.29 -1.05
C TYR A 135 -6.37 13.15 -2.30
N LEU A 136 -6.10 12.61 -3.49
CA LEU A 136 -6.29 13.31 -4.76
C LEU A 136 -7.76 13.62 -5.02
N SER A 137 -8.70 12.73 -4.68
CA SER A 137 -10.13 12.99 -4.89
C SER A 137 -10.66 14.22 -4.13
N HIS A 138 -9.97 14.66 -3.08
CA HIS A 138 -10.36 15.81 -2.26
C HIS A 138 -9.45 17.03 -2.46
N GLU A 139 -8.16 16.81 -2.68
CA GLU A 139 -7.14 17.86 -2.64
C GLU A 139 -6.52 18.17 -4.01
N PHE A 140 -6.79 17.40 -5.07
CA PHE A 140 -6.10 17.53 -6.37
C PHE A 140 -6.05 18.96 -6.92
N PHE A 141 -7.18 19.68 -6.92
CA PHE A 141 -7.25 21.05 -7.44
C PHE A 141 -6.55 22.09 -6.56
N LYS A 142 -6.19 21.74 -5.31
CA LYS A 142 -5.44 22.59 -4.39
C LYS A 142 -3.93 22.36 -4.49
N LEU A 143 -3.51 21.22 -5.04
CA LEU A 143 -2.10 20.87 -5.21
C LEU A 143 -1.51 21.61 -6.41
N SER A 144 -0.39 22.30 -6.19
CA SER A 144 0.41 22.82 -7.30
C SER A 144 1.07 21.68 -8.06
N ASN A 145 1.52 21.92 -9.29
CA ASN A 145 2.34 20.94 -10.01
C ASN A 145 3.58 20.53 -9.21
N ARG A 146 4.19 21.48 -8.50
CA ARG A 146 5.33 21.21 -7.63
C ARG A 146 4.97 20.23 -6.50
N ASP A 147 3.81 20.36 -5.88
CA ASP A 147 3.37 19.44 -4.82
C ASP A 147 3.15 18.02 -5.37
N LYS A 148 2.57 17.91 -6.57
CA LYS A 148 2.40 16.62 -7.27
C LYS A 148 3.75 15.95 -7.54
N PHE A 149 4.74 16.70 -8.03
CA PHE A 149 6.08 16.16 -8.26
C PHE A 149 6.82 15.81 -6.96
N ILE A 150 6.57 16.51 -5.85
CA ILE A 150 7.10 16.13 -4.53
C ILE A 150 6.54 14.77 -4.09
N LEU A 151 5.23 14.53 -4.26
CA LEU A 151 4.63 13.22 -3.99
C LEU A 151 5.30 12.12 -4.83
N LEU A 152 5.51 12.39 -6.13
CA LEU A 152 6.18 11.44 -7.02
C LEU A 152 7.63 11.19 -6.65
N GLU A 153 8.39 12.20 -6.21
CA GLU A 153 9.76 12.03 -5.73
C GLU A 153 9.79 11.14 -4.48
N GLN A 154 8.88 11.37 -3.54
CA GLN A 154 8.76 10.57 -2.31
C GLN A 154 8.48 9.09 -2.61
N ILE A 155 7.58 8.82 -3.57
CA ILE A 155 7.27 7.46 -4.01
C ILE A 155 8.49 6.85 -4.75
N ALA A 156 9.07 7.56 -5.71
CA ALA A 156 10.20 7.07 -6.50
C ALA A 156 11.43 6.76 -5.64
N THR A 157 11.75 7.58 -4.64
CA THR A 157 12.86 7.33 -3.71
C THR A 157 12.60 6.10 -2.82
N ALA A 158 11.34 5.86 -2.41
CA ALA A 158 10.98 4.64 -1.70
C ALA A 158 11.15 3.39 -2.58
N ILE A 159 10.72 3.44 -3.85
CA ILE A 159 10.90 2.34 -4.81
C ILE A 159 12.40 2.11 -5.09
N GLN A 160 13.19 3.17 -5.28
CA GLN A 160 14.64 3.06 -5.44
C GLN A 160 15.28 2.34 -4.27
N TYR A 161 14.88 2.69 -3.04
CA TYR A 161 15.38 2.05 -1.82
C TYR A 161 15.00 0.56 -1.78
N LEU A 162 13.74 0.20 -2.09
CA LEU A 162 13.29 -1.20 -2.14
C LEU A 162 14.12 -2.00 -3.17
N HIS A 163 14.26 -1.48 -4.38
CA HIS A 163 15.03 -2.15 -5.45
C HIS A 163 16.50 -2.32 -5.07
N GLY A 164 17.11 -1.31 -4.42
CA GLY A 164 18.47 -1.40 -3.88
C GLY A 164 18.65 -2.40 -2.72
N LYS A 165 17.54 -2.85 -2.11
CA LYS A 165 17.50 -3.94 -1.14
C LYS A 165 17.06 -5.29 -1.74
N HIS A 166 16.96 -5.37 -3.08
CA HIS A 166 16.44 -6.53 -3.81
C HIS A 166 14.99 -6.90 -3.44
N VAL A 167 14.20 -5.90 -3.03
CA VAL A 167 12.78 -6.04 -2.75
C VAL A 167 12.00 -5.46 -3.93
N VAL A 168 11.19 -6.30 -4.56
CA VAL A 168 10.19 -5.87 -5.55
C VAL A 168 8.90 -5.56 -4.79
N HIS A 169 8.27 -4.42 -5.09
CA HIS A 169 7.00 -4.06 -4.47
C HIS A 169 5.88 -5.00 -4.93
N GLY A 170 5.74 -5.17 -6.25
CA GLY A 170 4.90 -6.15 -6.92
C GLY A 170 3.39 -5.91 -6.88
N ASN A 171 2.95 -4.90 -6.15
CA ASN A 171 1.57 -4.39 -6.16
C ASN A 171 1.53 -2.87 -5.94
N LEU A 172 2.41 -2.12 -6.62
CA LEU A 172 2.43 -0.66 -6.47
C LEU A 172 1.18 -0.08 -7.15
N ASN A 173 0.42 0.71 -6.41
CA ASN A 173 -0.75 1.45 -6.89
C ASN A 173 -1.04 2.60 -5.93
N ALA A 174 -1.93 3.51 -6.31
CA ALA A 174 -2.23 4.69 -5.47
C ALA A 174 -3.00 4.35 -4.19
N HIS A 175 -3.66 3.18 -4.10
CA HIS A 175 -4.24 2.69 -2.85
C HIS A 175 -3.17 2.25 -1.83
N ASN A 176 -2.01 1.80 -2.32
CA ASN A 176 -0.85 1.36 -1.54
C ASN A 176 0.20 2.47 -1.31
N VAL A 177 -0.18 3.73 -1.57
CA VAL A 177 0.57 4.92 -1.17
C VAL A 177 -0.31 5.67 -0.18
N LEU A 178 0.12 5.78 1.08
CA LEU A 178 -0.63 6.47 2.12
C LEU A 178 -0.09 7.88 2.36
N ILE A 179 -0.97 8.81 2.72
CA ILE A 179 -0.64 10.22 2.91
C ILE A 179 -0.83 10.60 4.40
N ASP A 180 0.24 11.10 5.03
CA ASP A 180 0.19 11.60 6.41
C ASP A 180 -0.53 12.96 6.49
N ARG A 181 -0.86 13.42 7.71
CA ARG A 181 -1.46 14.74 7.95
C ARG A 181 -0.76 15.92 7.28
N ARG A 182 0.55 15.83 7.05
CA ARG A 182 1.38 16.89 6.46
C ARG A 182 1.44 16.81 4.93
N GLY A 183 0.79 15.82 4.31
CA GLY A 183 0.79 15.63 2.86
C GLY A 183 2.00 14.84 2.35
N ASN A 184 2.74 14.12 3.20
CA ASN A 184 3.84 13.27 2.73
C ASN A 184 3.34 11.87 2.37
N ALA A 185 3.90 11.31 1.29
CA ALA A 185 3.61 9.98 0.79
C ALA A 185 4.48 8.89 1.45
N TYR A 186 3.85 7.76 1.74
CA TYR A 186 4.47 6.55 2.30
C TYR A 186 4.00 5.32 1.53
N VAL A 187 4.96 4.60 0.94
CA VAL A 187 4.69 3.33 0.24
C VAL A 187 4.48 2.20 1.25
N THR A 188 3.45 1.38 1.05
CA THR A 188 3.06 0.27 1.93
C THR A 188 2.73 -1.00 1.14
N ASP A 189 2.52 -2.12 1.81
CA ASP A 189 1.99 -3.36 1.24
C ASP A 189 2.87 -4.04 0.17
N PHE A 190 4.16 -3.67 0.13
CA PHE A 190 5.17 -4.42 -0.61
C PHE A 190 5.33 -5.83 -0.03
N GLY A 191 5.56 -6.82 -0.90
CA GLY A 191 5.72 -8.23 -0.49
C GLY A 191 4.43 -8.94 -0.05
N LEU A 192 3.33 -8.21 0.16
CA LEU A 192 2.04 -8.83 0.51
C LEU A 192 1.37 -9.53 -0.68
N SER A 193 1.75 -9.21 -1.92
CA SER A 193 1.16 -9.83 -3.13
C SER A 193 1.28 -11.36 -3.14
N ALA A 194 2.42 -11.90 -2.69
CA ALA A 194 2.63 -13.35 -2.60
C ALA A 194 1.71 -13.99 -1.54
N ILE A 195 1.50 -13.32 -0.40
CA ILE A 195 0.57 -13.79 0.64
C ILE A 195 -0.85 -13.80 0.11
N LEU A 196 -1.26 -12.74 -0.58
CA LEU A 196 -2.61 -12.62 -1.13
C LEU A 196 -2.87 -13.66 -2.22
N ALA A 197 -1.89 -13.96 -3.08
CA ALA A 197 -2.00 -15.03 -4.07
C ALA A 197 -2.24 -16.41 -3.42
N GLU A 198 -1.59 -16.69 -2.29
CA GLU A 198 -1.76 -17.95 -1.55
C GLU A 198 -3.09 -18.02 -0.80
N CYS A 199 -3.72 -16.89 -0.45
CA CYS A 199 -5.03 -16.87 0.21
C CYS A 199 -6.14 -17.44 -0.69
N ASP A 200 -6.12 -17.18 -1.99
CA ASP A 200 -7.33 -17.35 -2.81
C ASP A 200 -7.33 -18.54 -3.78
N ASN A 201 -6.26 -19.34 -3.91
CA ASN A 201 -6.23 -20.51 -4.81
C ASN A 201 -6.62 -20.19 -6.27
N LEU A 202 -6.62 -18.92 -6.66
CA LEU A 202 -7.11 -18.42 -7.94
C LEU A 202 -6.05 -17.49 -8.55
N PRO A 203 -5.93 -17.44 -9.89
CA PRO A 203 -4.94 -16.62 -10.56
C PRO A 203 -5.06 -15.15 -10.13
N PHE A 204 -3.90 -14.49 -9.97
CA PHE A 204 -3.71 -13.11 -9.51
C PHE A 204 -4.70 -12.11 -10.14
N ASP A 205 -5.07 -12.37 -11.39
CA ASP A 205 -5.90 -11.54 -12.25
C ASP A 205 -7.39 -11.55 -11.91
N ALA A 206 -7.93 -12.63 -11.34
CA ALA A 206 -9.38 -12.73 -11.17
C ALA A 206 -9.91 -11.92 -9.97
N HIS A 207 -9.06 -11.52 -9.01
CA HIS A 207 -9.51 -11.10 -7.66
C HIS A 207 -8.87 -9.78 -7.13
N HIS A 208 -8.04 -9.08 -7.92
CA HIS A 208 -7.60 -7.71 -7.60
C HIS A 208 -8.22 -6.65 -8.55
N PRO A 209 -9.55 -6.56 -8.65
CA PRO A 209 -10.20 -5.58 -9.51
C PRO A 209 -9.78 -4.15 -9.15
N GLY A 210 -9.38 -3.90 -7.90
CA GLY A 210 -8.94 -2.60 -7.41
C GLY A 210 -7.50 -2.23 -7.75
N SER A 211 -6.63 -3.14 -8.22
CA SER A 211 -5.23 -2.80 -8.60
C SER A 211 -4.92 -3.01 -10.09
N VAL A 212 -5.83 -3.62 -10.84
CA VAL A 212 -5.66 -3.97 -12.26
C VAL A 212 -5.31 -2.78 -13.16
N ARG A 213 -5.68 -1.55 -12.77
CA ARG A 213 -5.39 -0.32 -13.53
C ARG A 213 -3.90 0.04 -13.51
N TRP A 214 -3.17 -0.32 -12.45
CA TRP A 214 -1.76 0.01 -12.27
C TRP A 214 -0.83 -1.15 -12.61
N ALA A 215 -1.32 -2.38 -12.64
CA ALA A 215 -0.49 -3.56 -12.91
C ALA A 215 0.12 -3.53 -14.33
N ALA A 216 1.35 -4.05 -14.46
CA ALA A 216 2.01 -4.23 -15.76
C ALA A 216 1.36 -5.37 -16.57
N PRO A 217 1.27 -5.27 -17.90
CA PRO A 217 0.59 -6.26 -18.74
C PRO A 217 1.18 -7.67 -18.64
N GLU A 218 2.49 -7.80 -18.42
CA GLU A 218 3.15 -9.10 -18.26
C GLU A 218 2.77 -9.84 -16.96
N LEU A 219 2.22 -9.13 -15.96
CA LEU A 219 1.72 -9.75 -14.72
C LEU A 219 0.33 -10.34 -14.87
N ILE A 220 -0.28 -10.19 -16.06
CA ILE A 220 -1.65 -10.65 -16.31
C ILE A 220 -1.64 -11.69 -17.42
N ASN A 221 -2.07 -12.89 -17.10
CA ASN A 221 -2.20 -13.98 -18.05
C ASN A 221 -3.67 -14.29 -18.34
N LEU A 222 -4.25 -13.58 -19.32
CA LEU A 222 -5.66 -13.75 -19.71
C LEU A 222 -5.88 -14.86 -20.76
N LEU A 223 -4.81 -15.40 -21.35
CA LEU A 223 -4.90 -16.13 -22.62
C LEU A 223 -4.29 -17.52 -22.61
N THR A 224 -3.53 -17.88 -21.58
CA THR A 224 -2.89 -19.19 -21.48
C THR A 224 -3.08 -19.76 -20.08
N ASP A 225 -3.07 -21.09 -19.97
CA ASP A 225 -3.05 -21.80 -18.69
C ASP A 225 -1.69 -21.70 -17.98
N GLU A 226 -0.74 -20.91 -18.52
CA GLU A 226 0.57 -20.69 -17.90
C GLU A 226 0.44 -19.78 -16.67
N GLU A 227 1.32 -19.95 -15.69
CA GLU A 227 1.35 -19.04 -14.54
C GLU A 227 1.77 -17.64 -14.98
N ALA A 228 1.09 -16.60 -14.46
CA ALA A 228 1.50 -15.21 -14.69
C ALA A 228 2.96 -14.98 -14.25
N GLU A 229 3.65 -14.04 -14.92
CA GLU A 229 5.03 -13.73 -14.55
C GLU A 229 5.09 -13.20 -13.10
N LYS A 230 6.16 -13.57 -12.39
CA LYS A 230 6.41 -13.02 -11.06
C LYS A 230 6.71 -11.53 -11.17
N PRO A 231 6.26 -10.70 -10.20
CA PRO A 231 6.60 -9.29 -10.19
C PRO A 231 8.10 -9.04 -10.24
N THR A 232 8.49 -8.00 -10.99
CA THR A 232 9.88 -7.57 -11.19
C THR A 232 10.06 -6.09 -10.86
N THR A 233 11.30 -5.62 -10.78
CA THR A 233 11.58 -4.17 -10.67
C THR A 233 11.03 -3.41 -11.88
N CYS A 234 11.01 -4.03 -13.07
CA CYS A 234 10.43 -3.45 -14.28
C CYS A 234 8.91 -3.31 -14.17
N SER A 235 8.21 -4.27 -13.56
CA SER A 235 6.76 -4.15 -13.34
C SER A 235 6.43 -3.05 -12.33
N ASP A 236 7.27 -2.83 -11.31
CA ASP A 236 7.12 -1.69 -10.40
C ASP A 236 7.27 -0.35 -11.13
N VAL A 237 8.18 -0.24 -12.12
CA VAL A 237 8.35 0.96 -12.95
C VAL A 237 7.08 1.26 -13.77
N TYR A 238 6.46 0.23 -14.35
CA TYR A 238 5.19 0.39 -15.05
C TYR A 238 4.11 0.93 -14.10
N SER A 239 3.98 0.30 -12.93
CA SER A 239 3.02 0.71 -11.92
C SER A 239 3.28 2.11 -11.39
N PHE A 240 4.55 2.51 -11.27
CA PHE A 240 4.92 3.89 -10.96
C PHE A 240 4.41 4.86 -12.02
N GLY A 241 4.56 4.55 -13.32
CA GLY A 241 4.01 5.36 -14.41
C GLY A 241 2.49 5.54 -14.27
N SER A 242 1.77 4.50 -13.89
CA SER A 242 0.33 4.55 -13.63
C SER A 242 -0.04 5.38 -12.40
N VAL A 243 0.76 5.33 -11.32
CA VAL A 243 0.60 6.21 -10.14
C VAL A 243 0.91 7.66 -10.51
N ALA A 244 1.92 7.88 -11.35
CA ALA A 244 2.28 9.21 -11.85
C ALA A 244 1.19 9.83 -12.71
N LEU A 245 0.53 9.04 -13.56
CA LEU A 245 -0.66 9.48 -14.29
C LEU A 245 -1.71 10.03 -13.32
N GLU A 246 -2.11 9.24 -12.34
CA GLU A 246 -3.15 9.63 -11.38
C GLU A 246 -2.77 10.85 -10.55
N ALA A 247 -1.52 10.95 -10.08
CA ALA A 247 -1.05 12.11 -9.36
C ALA A 247 -1.05 13.40 -10.22
N LEU A 248 -0.77 13.28 -11.51
CA LEU A 248 -0.67 14.44 -12.42
C LEU A 248 -2.02 14.87 -12.99
N SER A 249 -2.92 13.93 -13.30
CA SER A 249 -4.25 14.18 -13.89
C SER A 249 -5.40 14.23 -12.89
N GLY A 250 -5.25 13.57 -11.74
CA GLY A 250 -6.32 13.33 -10.77
C GLY A 250 -7.23 12.14 -11.13
N ASP A 251 -7.03 11.55 -12.32
CA ASP A 251 -7.83 10.45 -12.84
C ASP A 251 -7.05 9.14 -12.76
N GLN A 252 -7.72 8.08 -12.31
CA GLN A 252 -7.14 6.74 -12.35
C GLN A 252 -6.83 6.30 -13.80
N PRO A 253 -5.84 5.42 -14.01
CA PRO A 253 -5.64 4.80 -15.32
C PRO A 253 -6.92 4.10 -15.79
N TYR A 254 -7.30 4.34 -17.05
CA TYR A 254 -8.54 3.80 -17.62
C TYR A 254 -9.83 4.23 -16.89
N HIS A 255 -9.88 5.42 -16.27
CA HIS A 255 -11.06 5.84 -15.46
C HIS A 255 -12.41 5.83 -16.21
N TRP A 256 -12.40 5.82 -17.55
CA TRP A 256 -13.62 5.68 -18.39
C TRP A 256 -14.13 4.24 -18.51
N LEU A 257 -13.42 3.25 -17.97
CA LEU A 257 -13.82 1.85 -17.89
C LEU A 257 -14.08 1.48 -16.44
N GLU A 258 -15.29 1.03 -16.13
CA GLU A 258 -15.67 0.59 -14.79
C GLU A 258 -15.38 -0.90 -14.55
N ASP A 259 -15.67 -1.74 -15.56
CA ASP A 259 -15.51 -3.19 -15.46
C ASP A 259 -14.02 -3.61 -15.50
N PRO A 260 -13.51 -4.31 -14.47
CA PRO A 260 -12.17 -4.88 -14.45
C PRO A 260 -11.80 -5.68 -15.71
N LEU A 261 -12.74 -6.45 -16.27
CA LEU A 261 -12.51 -7.24 -17.49
C LEU A 261 -12.31 -6.35 -18.72
N HIS A 262 -13.01 -5.21 -18.80
CA HIS A 262 -12.78 -4.23 -19.86
C HIS A 262 -11.41 -3.57 -19.74
N ILE A 263 -10.97 -3.27 -18.52
CA ILE A 263 -9.64 -2.68 -18.26
C ILE A 263 -8.54 -3.69 -18.66
N MET A 264 -8.69 -4.94 -18.25
CA MET A 264 -7.80 -6.05 -18.64
C MET A 264 -7.73 -6.20 -20.17
N SER A 265 -8.88 -6.21 -20.85
CA SER A 265 -8.96 -6.31 -22.31
C SER A 265 -8.31 -5.11 -23.02
N ALA A 266 -8.54 -3.89 -22.52
CA ALA A 266 -7.95 -2.66 -23.07
C ALA A 266 -6.42 -2.69 -22.96
N ARG A 267 -5.90 -3.10 -21.79
CA ARG A 267 -4.47 -3.26 -21.55
C ARG A 267 -3.85 -4.32 -22.45
N TYR A 268 -4.48 -5.48 -22.57
CA TYR A 268 -4.02 -6.55 -23.48
C TYR A 268 -3.93 -6.07 -24.93
N LYS A 269 -4.87 -5.22 -25.36
CA LYS A 269 -4.89 -4.61 -26.71
C LYS A 269 -3.95 -3.43 -26.88
N GLY A 270 -3.20 -3.04 -25.85
CA GLY A 270 -2.29 -1.88 -25.89
C GLY A 270 -3.00 -0.53 -25.94
N VAL A 271 -4.24 -0.45 -25.44
CA VAL A 271 -4.96 0.82 -25.32
C VAL A 271 -4.27 1.69 -24.27
N SER A 272 -4.05 2.96 -24.61
CA SER A 272 -3.46 3.95 -23.69
C SER A 272 -4.25 4.03 -22.38
N PRO A 273 -3.57 4.08 -21.21
CA PRO A 273 -4.21 4.33 -19.91
C PRO A 273 -4.70 5.78 -19.74
N ILE A 274 -4.28 6.69 -20.62
CA ILE A 274 -4.67 8.11 -20.63
C ILE A 274 -5.91 8.31 -21.48
N ALA A 275 -6.93 8.98 -20.92
CA ALA A 275 -8.16 9.29 -21.62
C ALA A 275 -7.91 10.34 -22.72
N ALA A 276 -8.68 10.28 -23.81
CA ALA A 276 -8.57 11.25 -24.89
C ALA A 276 -8.83 12.70 -24.43
N ASN A 277 -9.63 12.88 -23.38
CA ASN A 277 -9.99 14.16 -22.76
C ASN A 277 -9.25 14.41 -21.43
N SER A 278 -8.17 13.69 -21.14
CA SER A 278 -7.42 13.84 -19.89
C SER A 278 -6.89 15.27 -19.71
N SER A 279 -6.92 15.74 -18.46
CA SER A 279 -6.41 17.04 -18.02
C SER A 279 -4.89 17.10 -17.91
N ILE A 280 -4.19 15.98 -18.08
CA ILE A 280 -2.75 15.89 -17.91
C ILE A 280 -2.00 16.83 -18.85
N ASP A 281 -0.96 17.48 -18.33
CA ASP A 281 -0.06 18.25 -19.16
C ASP A 281 0.67 17.34 -20.17
N LYS A 282 0.49 17.65 -21.46
CA LYS A 282 1.02 16.85 -22.57
C LYS A 282 2.54 16.72 -22.53
N GLN A 283 3.25 17.64 -21.90
CA GLN A 283 4.71 17.56 -21.76
C GLN A 283 5.16 16.30 -20.99
N HIS A 284 4.30 15.75 -20.11
CA HIS A 284 4.64 14.59 -19.29
C HIS A 284 4.26 13.25 -19.93
N ILE A 285 3.43 13.26 -20.98
CA ILE A 285 2.97 12.03 -21.65
C ILE A 285 4.13 11.17 -22.19
N PRO A 286 5.17 11.73 -22.85
CA PRO A 286 6.27 10.91 -23.37
C PRO A 286 7.00 10.12 -22.28
N PHE A 287 7.19 10.72 -21.10
CA PHE A 287 7.83 10.05 -19.97
C PHE A 287 6.96 8.93 -19.39
N LEU A 288 5.65 9.14 -19.30
CA LEU A 288 4.73 8.08 -18.87
C LEU A 288 4.72 6.92 -19.87
N GLN A 289 4.76 7.21 -21.17
CA GLN A 289 4.91 6.20 -22.22
C GLN A 289 6.22 5.41 -22.10
N GLU A 290 7.32 6.06 -21.70
CA GLU A 290 8.60 5.38 -21.39
C GLU A 290 8.39 4.35 -20.26
N CYS A 291 7.69 4.73 -19.20
CA CYS A 291 7.35 3.84 -18.07
C CYS A 291 6.48 2.65 -18.49
N TRP A 292 5.61 2.82 -19.48
CA TRP A 292 4.72 1.78 -20.00
C TRP A 292 5.26 1.00 -21.21
N SER A 293 6.53 1.20 -21.57
CA SER A 293 7.20 0.46 -22.63
C SER A 293 7.41 -1.02 -22.27
N ARG A 294 8.05 -1.79 -23.17
CA ARG A 294 8.37 -3.21 -22.90
C ARG A 294 9.30 -3.31 -21.67
N PRO A 295 9.23 -4.38 -20.85
CA PRO A 295 9.92 -4.43 -19.55
C PRO A 295 11.39 -4.01 -19.56
N ARG A 296 12.17 -4.38 -20.59
CA ARG A 296 13.60 -4.04 -20.71
C ARG A 296 13.89 -2.63 -21.24
N GLU A 297 12.89 -1.98 -21.84
CA GLU A 297 12.97 -0.64 -22.41
C GLU A 297 12.52 0.44 -21.41
N ARG A 298 11.89 0.04 -20.30
CA ARG A 298 11.42 0.93 -19.24
C ARG A 298 12.58 1.68 -18.58
N PRO A 299 12.37 2.93 -18.13
CA PRO A 299 13.41 3.71 -17.48
C PRO A 299 13.84 3.07 -16.16
N THR A 300 15.09 3.28 -15.78
CA THR A 300 15.54 2.97 -14.41
C THR A 300 14.91 3.94 -13.42
N VAL A 301 14.84 3.55 -12.15
CA VAL A 301 14.36 4.47 -11.09
C VAL A 301 15.24 5.73 -10.98
N ASP A 302 16.54 5.62 -11.31
CA ASP A 302 17.43 6.78 -11.40
C ASP A 302 17.00 7.76 -12.50
N ARG A 303 16.59 7.24 -13.67
CA ARG A 303 16.06 8.06 -14.76
C ARG A 303 14.73 8.72 -14.37
N ILE A 304 13.87 8.00 -13.66
CA ILE A 304 12.61 8.53 -13.11
C ILE A 304 12.90 9.70 -12.16
N LEU A 305 13.84 9.53 -11.22
CA LEU A 305 14.20 10.57 -10.28
C LEU A 305 14.85 11.79 -10.95
N ALA A 306 15.67 11.58 -11.97
CA ALA A 306 16.23 12.68 -12.75
C ALA A 306 15.12 13.51 -13.43
N TYR A 307 14.18 12.84 -14.08
CA TYR A 307 13.03 13.51 -14.71
C TYR A 307 12.18 14.30 -13.70
N ILE A 308 11.89 13.72 -12.53
CA ILE A 308 11.11 14.41 -11.48
C ILE A 308 11.86 15.63 -10.96
N ARG A 309 13.18 15.53 -10.74
CA ARG A 309 13.99 16.64 -10.26
C ARG A 309 14.07 17.77 -11.27
N ASP A 310 14.17 17.45 -12.56
CA ASP A 310 14.12 18.45 -13.63
C ASP A 310 12.78 19.19 -13.63
N ALA A 311 11.66 18.48 -13.42
CA ALA A 311 10.33 19.08 -13.30
C ALA A 311 10.12 19.90 -12.01
N LEU A 312 11.00 19.76 -11.01
CA LEU A 312 11.00 20.54 -9.78
C LEU A 312 11.91 21.78 -9.84
N LEU A 313 12.67 21.96 -10.93
CA LEU A 313 13.48 23.15 -11.12
C LEU A 313 12.59 24.40 -11.29
N PRO A 314 13.00 25.55 -10.72
CA PRO A 314 12.20 26.77 -10.67
C PRO A 314 11.96 27.45 -12.01
#